data_AF-A0A3P6SN65-F1
#
_entry.id   AF-A0A3P6SN65-F1
#
_cell.length_a   1.000
_cell.length_b   1.000
_cell.length_c   1.000
_cell.angle_alpha   90.00
_cell.angle_beta   90.00
_cell.angle_gamma   90.00
#
_symmetry.space_group_name_H-M   'P 1'
#
loop_
_entity.id
_entity.type
_entity.pdbx_description
1 polymer ?
#
loop_
_entity_poly.entity_id
_entity_poly.type
_entity_poly.pdbx_seq_one_letter_code
_entity_poly.pdbx_strand_id
1 'polypeptide(L)'
;MIVVSWVVPITVALVLYGYYDCDFVFDNNIWAFVFTQTKECKFISWNIDFYKDLSIVIVIAVVDVLTILKVHITNVEIRKTGRTDSDRRRKNEINFLKQAVMQGIVFVVELYTYFYLAWQFNNRWIVWTLTTAAWNIVHCSDSYVT
;
A
#
# COMPACT_ATOMS: atom_id res chain seq x y z
N MET A 1 6.41 -5.68 18.33
CA MET A 1 5.86 -5.20 17.05
C MET A 1 5.73 -6.32 16.02
N ILE A 2 6.74 -7.21 15.87
CA ILE A 2 6.66 -8.36 14.94
C ILE A 2 5.45 -9.26 15.26
N VAL A 3 5.28 -9.73 16.49
CA VAL A 3 4.15 -10.63 16.85
C VAL A 3 2.79 -10.01 16.54
N VAL A 4 2.58 -8.72 16.83
CA VAL A 4 1.32 -8.02 16.50
C VAL A 4 1.11 -7.93 14.99
N SER A 5 2.18 -7.71 14.23
CA SER A 5 2.16 -7.69 12.76
C SER A 5 1.73 -9.02 12.14
N TRP A 6 1.91 -10.15 12.83
CA TRP A 6 1.46 -11.46 12.35
C TRP A 6 0.07 -11.81 12.88
N VAL A 7 -0.20 -11.54 14.16
CA VAL A 7 -1.46 -11.90 14.81
C VAL A 7 -2.65 -11.17 14.20
N VAL A 8 -2.53 -9.88 13.89
CA VAL A 8 -3.62 -9.09 13.29
C VAL A 8 -4.07 -9.66 11.93
N PRO A 9 -3.20 -9.82 10.92
CA PRO A 9 -3.62 -10.37 9.63
C PRO A 9 -4.08 -11.83 9.74
N ILE A 10 -3.46 -12.65 10.60
CA ILE A 10 -3.92 -14.03 10.83
C ILE A 10 -5.33 -14.05 11.42
N THR A 11 -5.63 -13.16 12.38
CA THR A 11 -6.95 -13.09 12.99
C THR A 11 -7.99 -12.60 11.99
N VAL A 12 -7.66 -11.59 11.18
CA VAL A 12 -8.54 -11.09 10.11
C VAL A 12 -8.81 -12.20 9.08
N ALA A 13 -7.77 -12.92 8.65
CA ALA A 13 -7.92 -14.06 7.75
C ALA A 13 -8.81 -15.16 8.35
N LEU A 14 -8.59 -15.54 9.61
CA LEU A 14 -9.41 -16.55 10.28
C LEU A 14 -10.88 -16.14 10.40
N VAL A 15 -11.16 -14.85 10.65
CA VAL A 15 -12.54 -14.33 10.70
C VAL A 15 -13.17 -14.32 9.31
N LEU A 16 -12.46 -13.85 8.28
CA LEU A 16 -12.95 -13.78 6.90
C LEU A 16 -13.23 -15.16 6.30
N TYR A 17 -12.25 -16.07 6.38
CA TYR A 17 -12.33 -17.40 5.78
C TYR A 17 -13.08 -18.40 6.66
N GLY A 18 -12.99 -18.29 7.99
CA GLY A 18 -13.55 -19.28 8.92
C GLY A 18 -14.96 -18.97 9.42
N TYR A 19 -15.36 -17.70 9.50
CA TYR A 19 -16.66 -17.32 10.07
C TYR A 19 -17.65 -16.81 9.01
N TYR A 20 -17.17 -16.06 8.02
CA TYR A 20 -18.03 -15.45 6.99
C TYR A 20 -17.99 -16.18 5.62
N ASP A 21 -17.18 -17.24 5.46
CA ASP A 21 -16.94 -17.95 4.20
C ASP A 21 -16.61 -16.99 3.02
N CYS A 22 -15.88 -15.91 3.30
CA CYS A 22 -15.48 -14.93 2.29
C CYS A 22 -14.22 -15.39 1.56
N ASP A 23 -14.35 -16.37 0.67
CA ASP A 23 -13.22 -16.84 -0.12
C ASP A 23 -12.77 -15.80 -1.15
N PHE A 24 -11.45 -15.70 -1.34
CA PHE A 24 -10.81 -14.91 -2.39
C PHE A 24 -10.65 -15.77 -3.62
N VAL A 25 -11.63 -15.68 -4.52
CA VAL A 25 -11.76 -16.55 -5.69
C VAL A 25 -11.44 -15.81 -6.97
N PHE A 26 -10.85 -16.52 -7.93
CA PHE A 26 -10.64 -15.98 -9.27
C PHE A 26 -11.96 -16.06 -10.05
N ASP A 27 -12.52 -14.91 -10.43
CA ASP A 27 -13.74 -14.86 -11.24
C ASP A 27 -13.37 -14.87 -12.73
N ASN A 28 -13.70 -15.97 -13.41
CA ASN A 28 -13.44 -16.17 -14.84
C ASN A 28 -14.21 -15.22 -15.77
N ASN A 29 -15.26 -14.53 -15.31
CA ASN A 29 -16.03 -13.60 -16.14
C ASN A 29 -15.34 -12.24 -16.29
N ILE A 30 -14.70 -11.78 -15.22
CA ILE A 30 -13.99 -10.48 -15.14
C ILE A 30 -12.47 -10.61 -15.09
N TRP A 31 -11.96 -11.85 -15.04
CA TRP A 31 -10.55 -12.22 -14.91
C TRP A 31 -9.85 -11.59 -13.70
N ALA A 32 -10.59 -11.20 -12.67
CA ALA A 32 -10.03 -10.59 -11.48
C ALA A 32 -10.16 -11.53 -10.29
N PHE A 33 -9.19 -11.48 -9.40
CA PHE A 33 -9.36 -12.03 -8.07
C PHE A 33 -10.30 -11.11 -7.28
N VAL A 34 -11.41 -11.67 -6.79
CA VAL A 34 -12.42 -10.94 -6.04
C VAL A 34 -12.86 -11.77 -4.85
N PHE A 35 -13.23 -11.09 -3.76
CA PHE A 35 -13.94 -11.75 -2.66
C PHE A 35 -15.33 -12.17 -3.12
N THR A 36 -15.79 -13.32 -2.62
CA THR A 36 -17.12 -13.87 -2.90
C THR A 36 -18.21 -12.80 -2.79
N GLN A 37 -19.04 -12.65 -3.84
CA GLN A 37 -19.98 -11.53 -3.98
C GLN A 37 -21.28 -11.67 -3.16
N THR A 38 -21.16 -11.99 -1.87
CA THR A 38 -22.26 -11.80 -0.91
C THR A 38 -22.28 -10.35 -0.43
N LYS A 39 -23.46 -9.83 -0.08
CA LYS A 39 -23.62 -8.43 0.39
C LYS A 39 -22.76 -8.15 1.63
N GLU A 40 -22.62 -9.16 2.50
CA GLU A 40 -21.80 -9.13 3.72
C GLU A 40 -20.30 -9.04 3.38
N CYS A 41 -19.78 -9.96 2.53
CA CYS A 41 -18.36 -9.96 2.16
C CYS A 41 -17.94 -8.71 1.37
N LYS A 42 -18.81 -8.18 0.50
CA LYS A 42 -18.53 -6.94 -0.24
C LYS A 42 -18.44 -5.73 0.69
N PHE A 43 -19.30 -5.64 1.71
CA PHE A 43 -19.26 -4.57 2.70
C PHE A 43 -18.03 -4.68 3.60
N ILE A 44 -17.68 -5.90 4.02
CA ILE A 44 -16.52 -6.20 4.85
C ILE A 44 -15.22 -5.89 4.12
N SER A 45 -15.03 -6.39 2.89
CA SER A 45 -13.81 -6.10 2.11
C SER A 45 -13.68 -4.59 1.82
N TRP A 46 -14.78 -3.92 1.50
CA TRP A 46 -14.76 -2.47 1.28
C TRP A 46 -14.44 -1.66 2.55
N ASN A 47 -15.01 -2.02 3.69
CA ASN A 47 -14.85 -1.20 4.90
C ASN A 47 -13.63 -1.59 5.73
N ILE A 48 -13.28 -2.87 5.77
CA ILE A 48 -12.17 -3.37 6.59
C ILE A 48 -10.87 -3.30 5.81
N ASP A 49 -10.78 -3.86 4.59
CA ASP A 49 -9.50 -3.90 3.88
C ASP A 49 -9.10 -2.53 3.35
N PHE A 50 -9.99 -1.83 2.64
CA PHE A 50 -9.64 -0.52 2.06
C PHE A 50 -9.29 0.53 3.12
N TYR A 51 -10.10 0.69 4.18
CA TYR A 51 -9.79 1.70 5.21
C TYR A 51 -8.61 1.30 6.08
N LYS A 52 -8.40 0.01 6.37
CA LYS A 52 -7.21 -0.46 7.08
C LYS A 52 -5.96 -0.15 6.27
N ASP A 53 -5.94 -0.54 4.99
CA ASP A 53 -4.74 -0.38 4.16
C ASP A 53 -4.49 1.10 3.85
N LEU A 54 -5.54 1.89 3.61
CA LEU A 54 -5.43 3.35 3.52
C LEU A 54 -4.89 3.97 4.81
N SER A 55 -5.39 3.55 5.97
CA SER A 55 -4.91 4.05 7.27
C SER A 55 -3.45 3.70 7.52
N ILE A 56 -3.02 2.48 7.16
CA ILE A 56 -1.62 2.06 7.26
C ILE A 56 -0.72 2.92 6.38
N VAL A 57 -1.12 3.15 5.12
CA VAL A 57 -0.34 4.00 4.21
C VAL A 57 -0.21 5.44 4.74
N ILE A 58 -1.28 6.01 5.29
CA ILE A 58 -1.24 7.33 5.92
C ILE A 58 -0.27 7.36 7.10
N VAL A 59 -0.30 6.34 7.97
CA VAL A 59 0.62 6.24 9.11
C VAL A 59 2.07 6.14 8.66
N ILE A 60 2.36 5.31 7.65
CA ILE A 60 3.70 5.18 7.06
C ILE A 60 4.16 6.52 6.50
N ALA A 61 3.32 7.21 5.72
CA ALA A 61 3.65 8.53 5.17
C ALA A 61 3.96 9.56 6.27
N VAL A 62 3.22 9.56 7.38
CA VAL A 62 3.49 10.44 8.53
C VAL A 62 4.83 10.09 9.18
N VAL A 63 5.11 8.80 9.41
CA VAL A 63 6.38 8.35 10.02
C VAL A 63 7.56 8.71 9.14
N ASP A 64 7.44 8.55 7.82
CA ASP A 64 8.48 8.95 6.87
C ASP A 64 8.74 10.45 6.96
N VAL A 65 7.69 11.29 6.87
CA VAL A 65 7.81 12.75 6.99
C VAL A 65 8.46 13.17 8.31
N LEU A 66 8.07 12.57 9.43
CA LEU A 66 8.68 12.86 10.74
C LEU A 66 10.16 12.45 10.79
N THR A 67 10.50 11.28 10.24
CA THR A 67 11.88 10.81 10.15
C THR A 67 12.73 11.78 9.32
N ILE A 68 12.18 12.28 8.23
CA ILE A 68 12.83 13.26 7.34
C ILE A 68 13.04 14.59 8.06
N LEU A 69 12.02 15.12 8.75
CA LEU A 69 12.13 16.36 9.50
C LEU A 69 13.21 16.24 10.58
N LYS A 70 13.25 15.11 11.29
CA LYS A 70 14.26 14.84 12.31
C LYS A 70 15.67 14.79 11.70
N VAL A 71 15.84 14.07 10.60
CA VAL A 71 17.11 14.00 9.85
C VAL A 71 17.53 15.39 9.36
N HIS A 72 16.60 16.20 8.86
CA HIS A 72 16.89 17.56 8.40
C HIS A 72 17.36 18.47 9.54
N ILE A 73 16.69 18.42 10.70
CA ILE A 73 17.07 19.21 11.89
C ILE A 73 18.46 18.78 12.38
N THR A 74 18.71 17.47 12.54
CA THR A 74 20.02 16.95 12.96
C THR A 74 21.12 17.32 11.95
N ASN A 75 20.82 17.33 10.65
CA ASN A 75 21.79 17.70 9.61
C ASN A 75 22.08 19.22 9.60
N VAL A 76 21.09 20.08 9.86
CA VAL A 76 21.28 21.53 10.03
C VAL A 76 22.17 21.83 11.23
N GLU A 77 22.03 21.06 12.31
CA GLU A 77 22.87 21.18 13.51
C GLU A 77 24.32 20.75 13.25
N ILE A 78 24.53 19.68 12.47
CA ILE A 78 25.87 19.21 12.04
C ILE A 78 26.54 20.21 11.08
N ARG A 79 25.77 20.89 10.22
CA ARG A 79 26.30 21.96 9.34
C ARG A 79 26.88 23.13 10.14
N LYS A 80 26.26 23.50 11.27
CA LYS A 80 26.79 24.54 12.16
C LYS A 80 28.13 24.14 12.80
N THR A 81 28.44 22.84 12.89
CA THR A 81 29.70 22.31 13.44
C THR A 81 30.80 22.08 12.39
N GLY A 82 30.59 22.43 11.12
CA GLY A 82 31.66 22.54 10.11
C GLY A 82 32.14 21.22 9.47
N ARG A 83 31.38 20.13 9.58
CA ARG A 83 31.79 18.79 9.10
C ARG A 83 31.31 18.53 7.66
N THR A 84 32.25 18.43 6.71
CA THR A 84 32.04 18.32 5.24
C THR A 84 31.67 16.91 4.74
N ASP A 85 30.88 16.12 5.48
CA ASP A 85 30.56 14.72 5.11
C ASP A 85 29.08 14.50 4.71
N SER A 86 28.36 15.53 4.24
CA SER A 86 26.88 15.49 4.18
C SER A 86 26.23 15.52 2.80
N ASP A 87 26.87 15.96 1.72
CA ASP A 87 26.14 16.15 0.45
C ASP A 87 25.78 14.81 -0.24
N ARG A 88 26.65 13.80 -0.18
CA ARG A 88 26.35 12.46 -0.73
C ARG A 88 25.30 11.71 0.12
N ARG A 89 25.41 11.78 1.45
CA ARG A 89 24.43 11.18 2.37
C ARG A 89 23.05 11.83 2.22
N ARG A 90 23.01 13.17 2.15
CA ARG A 90 21.79 13.96 1.91
C ARG A 90 21.11 13.62 0.59
N LYS A 91 21.89 13.44 -0.49
CA LYS A 91 21.32 13.05 -1.79
C LYS A 91 20.69 11.67 -1.73
N ASN A 92 21.31 10.73 -1.02
CA ASN A 92 20.76 9.40 -0.81
C ASN A 92 19.50 9.42 0.06
N GLU A 93 19.47 10.21 1.13
CA GLU A 93 18.28 10.40 1.98
C GLU A 93 17.10 11.02 1.21
N ILE A 94 17.34 12.04 0.39
CA ILE A 94 16.32 12.66 -0.46
C ILE A 94 15.81 11.67 -1.51
N ASN A 95 16.71 10.85 -2.07
CA ASN A 95 16.31 9.82 -3.03
C ASN A 95 15.46 8.74 -2.37
N PHE A 96 15.83 8.28 -1.17
CA PHE A 96 15.06 7.33 -0.38
C PHE A 96 13.66 7.86 -0.04
N LEU A 97 13.57 9.13 0.36
CA LEU A 97 12.29 9.81 0.57
C LEU A 97 11.44 9.82 -0.69
N LYS A 98 12.03 10.17 -1.83
CA LYS A 98 11.32 10.16 -3.11
C LYS A 98 10.81 8.76 -3.45
N GLN A 99 11.60 7.73 -3.19
CA GLN A 99 11.19 6.34 -3.39
C GLN A 99 10.00 5.98 -2.50
N ALA A 100 10.07 6.25 -1.19
CA ALA A 100 8.99 5.95 -0.24
C ALA A 100 7.68 6.69 -0.57
N VAL A 101 7.77 7.99 -0.92
CA VAL A 101 6.60 8.79 -1.32
C VAL A 101 6.00 8.27 -2.63
N MET A 102 6.83 7.94 -3.62
CA MET A 102 6.33 7.39 -4.89
C MET A 102 5.68 6.03 -4.68
N GLN A 103 6.26 5.15 -3.87
CA GLN A 103 5.69 3.85 -3.52
C GLN A 103 4.33 4.01 -2.84
N GLY A 104 4.22 4.92 -1.86
CA GLY A 104 2.95 5.22 -1.21
C GLY A 104 1.87 5.73 -2.17
N ILE A 105 2.22 6.64 -3.09
CA ILE A 105 1.29 7.15 -4.12
C ILE A 105 0.83 6.02 -5.03
N VAL A 106 1.75 5.17 -5.50
CA VAL A 106 1.43 4.04 -6.37
C VAL A 106 0.46 3.08 -5.67
N PHE A 107 0.67 2.80 -4.39
CA PHE A 107 -0.20 1.94 -3.59
C PHE A 107 -1.61 2.52 -3.40
N VAL A 108 -1.72 3.84 -3.15
CA VAL A 108 -3.03 4.51 -3.05
C VAL A 108 -3.76 4.50 -4.39
N VAL A 109 -3.05 4.74 -5.50
CA VAL A 109 -3.63 4.68 -6.84
C VAL A 109 -4.14 3.27 -7.13
N GLU A 110 -3.39 2.25 -6.75
CA GLU A 110 -3.79 0.85 -6.91
C GLU A 110 -5.07 0.52 -6.14
N LEU A 111 -5.15 0.90 -4.86
CA LEU A 111 -6.35 0.73 -4.04
C LEU A 111 -7.54 1.45 -4.68
N TYR A 112 -7.34 2.68 -5.17
CA TYR A 112 -8.39 3.42 -5.85
C TYR A 112 -8.83 2.74 -7.17
N THR A 113 -7.89 2.25 -7.98
CA THR A 113 -8.22 1.57 -9.24
C THR A 113 -8.95 0.26 -9.00
N TYR A 114 -8.52 -0.52 -7.99
CA TYR A 114 -9.09 -1.81 -7.67
C TYR A 114 -10.49 -1.68 -7.05
N PHE A 115 -10.66 -0.83 -6.04
CA PHE A 115 -11.93 -0.71 -5.33
C PHE A 115 -12.91 0.21 -6.08
N TYR A 116 -12.49 1.40 -6.52
CA TYR A 116 -13.43 2.36 -7.11
C TYR A 116 -13.57 2.21 -8.62
N LEU A 117 -12.45 2.22 -9.35
CA LEU A 117 -12.47 2.34 -10.82
C LEU A 117 -12.93 1.05 -11.50
N ALA A 118 -12.52 -0.12 -11.00
CA ALA A 118 -12.87 -1.42 -11.56
C ALA A 118 -14.39 -1.65 -11.60
N TRP A 119 -15.15 -1.14 -10.62
CA TRP A 119 -16.62 -1.26 -10.56
C TRP A 119 -17.40 -0.24 -11.40
N GLN A 120 -16.74 0.71 -12.04
CA GLN A 120 -17.38 1.62 -12.99
C GLN A 120 -17.46 1.04 -14.41
N PHE A 121 -16.69 0.00 -14.72
CA PHE A 121 -16.59 -0.57 -16.05
C PHE A 121 -17.17 -1.98 -16.12
N ASN A 122 -18.02 -2.22 -17.12
CA ASN A 122 -18.55 -3.56 -17.39
C ASN A 122 -17.66 -4.38 -18.35
N ASN A 123 -16.59 -3.76 -18.89
CA ASN A 123 -15.67 -4.43 -19.81
C ASN A 123 -14.60 -5.20 -19.02
N ARG A 124 -14.66 -6.52 -19.10
CA ARG A 124 -13.73 -7.46 -18.44
C ARG A 124 -12.25 -7.15 -18.66
N TRP A 125 -11.86 -6.66 -19.84
CA TRP A 125 -10.46 -6.31 -20.12
C TRP A 125 -10.00 -5.10 -19.32
N ILE A 126 -10.87 -4.11 -19.15
CA ILE A 126 -10.58 -2.89 -18.37
C ILE A 126 -10.53 -3.23 -16.88
N VAL A 127 -11.44 -4.09 -16.41
CA VAL A 127 -11.43 -4.57 -15.02
C VAL A 127 -10.14 -5.34 -14.73
N TRP A 128 -9.75 -6.27 -15.62
CA TRP A 128 -8.51 -7.03 -15.48
C TRP A 128 -7.26 -6.14 -15.43
N THR A 129 -7.16 -5.12 -16.29
CA THR A 129 -6.00 -4.23 -16.30
C THR A 129 -5.91 -3.37 -15.04
N LEU A 130 -7.04 -2.86 -14.55
CA LEU A 130 -7.12 -2.00 -13.37
C LEU A 130 -6.97 -2.74 -12.04
N THR A 131 -7.16 -4.06 -12.06
CA THR A 131 -7.07 -4.91 -10.86
C THR A 131 -5.78 -5.72 -10.91
N THR A 132 -5.78 -6.81 -11.67
CA THR A 132 -4.72 -7.83 -11.66
C THR A 132 -3.44 -7.32 -12.32
N ALA A 133 -3.53 -6.68 -13.49
CA ALA A 133 -2.33 -6.17 -14.16
C ALA A 133 -1.70 -5.01 -13.37
N ALA A 134 -2.52 -4.06 -12.89
CA ALA A 134 -2.08 -2.97 -12.03
C ALA A 134 -1.36 -3.49 -10.78
N TRP A 135 -1.98 -4.42 -10.04
CA TRP A 135 -1.39 -5.04 -8.85
C TRP A 135 -0.01 -5.66 -9.10
N ASN A 136 0.13 -6.43 -10.19
CA ASN A 136 1.42 -7.02 -10.56
C ASN A 136 2.46 -5.94 -10.92
N ILE A 137 2.05 -4.87 -11.60
CA ILE A 137 2.95 -3.77 -11.97
C ILE A 137 3.42 -3.03 -10.72
N VAL A 138 2.54 -2.77 -9.74
CA VAL A 138 2.90 -2.13 -8.48
C VAL A 138 3.95 -2.96 -7.74
N HIS A 139 3.71 -4.25 -7.53
CA HIS A 139 4.66 -5.12 -6.85
C HIS A 139 5.98 -5.32 -7.63
N CYS A 140 5.95 -5.35 -8.96
CA CYS A 140 7.16 -5.34 -9.78
C CYS A 140 7.94 -4.03 -9.62
N SER A 141 7.24 -2.89 -9.57
CA SER A 141 7.85 -1.57 -9.43
C SER A 141 8.47 -1.36 -8.06
N ASP A 142 7.89 -1.93 -7.01
CA ASP A 142 8.42 -1.86 -5.64
C ASP A 142 9.83 -2.46 -5.55
N SER A 143 10.04 -3.56 -6.28
CA SER A 143 11.35 -4.23 -6.40
C SER A 143 12.39 -3.42 -7.18
N TYR A 144 11.95 -2.49 -8.04
CA TYR A 144 12.83 -1.68 -8.90
C TYR A 144 13.12 -0.30 -8.28
N VAL A 145 12.24 0.17 -7.40
CA VAL A 145 12.30 1.49 -6.76
C VAL A 145 13.08 1.43 -5.44
N THR A 146 13.35 0.23 -4.89
CA THR A 146 14.18 -0.02 -3.69
C THR A 146 15.65 -0.25 -4.05
#